data_AF-A0A5D8ZC55-F1
#
_entry.id   AF-A0A5D8ZC55-F1
#
_cell.length_a   1.000
_cell.length_b   1.000
_cell.length_c   1.000
_cell.angle_alpha   90.00
_cell.angle_beta   90.00
_cell.angle_gamma   90.00
#
_symmetry.space_group_name_H-M   'P 1'
#
loop_
_entity.id
_entity.type
_entity.pdbx_description
1 polymer ?
#
loop_
_entity_poly.entity_id
_entity_poly.type
_entity_poly.pdbx_seq_one_letter_code
_entity_poly.pdbx_strand_id
1 'polypeptide(L)'
;MEQAFLVALGAALTWAFYFVQRHVERRHTTEAIERSQKLLALKQGLEGAKTSLGDLQRFENGLVGKAQVAVEMADGYLARAEEVVERGAVDVLQDDEFTAQARERLLFADAKLRRVVARLRSQLDADGQASFDRTHMLWLAFRDRHALFIAQSYARGPIRALIQAVTLESLTMAWIAELETQLGE
;
A
#
# COMPACT_ATOMS: atom_id res chain seq x y z
N MET A 1 17.91 48.71 -43.00
CA MET A 1 17.64 48.58 -41.55
C MET A 1 17.33 47.14 -41.12
N GLU A 2 17.13 46.19 -42.03
CA GLU A 2 16.73 44.80 -41.68
C GLU A 2 17.89 43.90 -41.20
N GLN A 3 19.12 44.11 -41.70
CA GLN A 3 20.29 43.30 -41.31
C GLN A 3 20.75 43.55 -39.87
N ALA A 4 20.63 44.78 -39.36
CA ALA A 4 21.00 45.11 -37.99
C ALA A 4 20.04 44.47 -36.96
N PHE A 5 18.76 44.32 -37.32
CA PHE A 5 17.77 43.67 -36.47
C PHE A 5 18.02 42.17 -36.34
N LEU A 6 18.37 41.49 -37.45
CA LEU A 6 18.68 40.06 -37.43
C LEU A 6 19.93 39.72 -36.63
N VAL A 7 20.96 40.57 -36.68
CA VAL A 7 22.19 40.40 -35.87
C VAL A 7 21.91 40.61 -34.38
N ALA A 8 21.12 41.64 -34.03
CA ALA A 8 20.71 41.88 -32.64
C ALA A 8 19.83 40.74 -32.09
N LEU A 9 18.92 40.20 -32.92
CA LEU A 9 18.08 39.06 -32.56
C LEU A 9 18.91 37.79 -32.33
N GLY A 10 19.89 37.53 -33.19
CA GLY A 10 20.81 36.39 -33.04
C GLY A 10 21.65 36.47 -31.77
N ALA A 11 22.15 37.66 -31.43
CA ALA A 11 22.90 37.89 -30.18
C ALA A 11 22.02 37.73 -28.93
N ALA A 12 20.78 38.21 -28.96
CA ALA A 12 19.83 38.04 -27.87
C ALA A 12 19.45 36.57 -27.66
N LEU A 13 19.25 35.80 -28.75
CA LEU A 13 18.94 34.38 -28.69
C LEU A 13 20.10 33.54 -28.14
N THR A 14 21.34 33.85 -28.51
CA THR A 14 22.52 33.16 -27.94
C THR A 14 22.71 33.48 -26.46
N TRP A 15 22.43 34.71 -26.04
CA TRP A 15 22.46 35.09 -24.62
C TRP A 15 21.37 34.41 -23.80
N ALA A 16 20.15 34.35 -24.33
CA ALA A 16 19.04 33.62 -23.72
C ALA A 16 19.33 32.13 -23.62
N PHE A 17 19.90 31.53 -24.68
CA PHE A 17 20.29 30.12 -24.69
C PHE A 17 21.38 29.83 -23.66
N TYR A 18 22.42 30.67 -23.58
CA TYR A 18 23.47 30.57 -22.56
C TYR A 18 22.90 30.65 -21.15
N PHE A 19 21.96 31.57 -20.89
CA PHE A 19 21.33 31.71 -19.57
C PHE A 19 20.44 30.52 -19.21
N VAL A 20 19.66 29.99 -20.17
CA VAL A 20 18.83 28.79 -19.95
C VAL A 20 19.72 27.58 -19.67
N GLN A 21 20.78 27.36 -20.46
CA GLN A 21 21.74 26.28 -20.24
C GLN A 21 22.42 26.40 -18.87
N ARG A 22 22.85 27.62 -18.50
CA ARG A 22 23.44 27.93 -17.18
C ARG A 22 22.47 27.69 -16.02
N HIS A 23 21.17 27.89 -16.22
CA HIS A 23 20.15 27.65 -15.20
C HIS A 23 19.84 26.16 -15.00
N VAL A 24 19.86 25.39 -16.10
CA VAL A 24 19.67 23.92 -16.06
C VAL A 24 20.87 23.22 -15.40
N GLU A 25 22.10 23.66 -15.68
CA GLU A 25 23.32 23.09 -15.04
C GLU A 25 23.40 23.41 -13.54
N ARG A 26 22.93 24.58 -13.10
CA ARG A 26 22.88 24.95 -11.68
C ARG A 26 21.90 24.10 -10.89
N ARG A 27 20.75 23.71 -11.46
CA ARG A 27 19.78 22.81 -10.80
C ARG A 27 20.38 21.43 -10.54
N HIS A 28 21.08 20.87 -11.53
CA HIS A 28 21.68 19.54 -11.41
C HIS A 28 22.78 19.46 -10.36
N THR A 29 23.57 20.54 -10.19
CA THR A 29 24.62 20.62 -9.16
C THR A 29 24.06 20.90 -7.77
N THR A 30 23.02 21.73 -7.63
CA THR A 30 22.33 21.90 -6.34
C THR A 30 21.63 20.62 -5.89
N GLU A 31 21.00 19.86 -6.80
CA GLU A 31 20.36 18.59 -6.47
C GLU A 31 21.38 17.52 -6.04
N ALA A 32 22.54 17.44 -6.69
CA ALA A 32 23.60 16.53 -6.29
C ALA A 32 24.21 16.90 -4.92
N ILE A 33 24.34 18.20 -4.64
CA ILE A 33 24.84 18.70 -3.35
C ILE A 33 23.81 18.48 -2.25
N GLU A 34 22.52 18.73 -2.51
CA GLU A 34 21.44 18.48 -1.55
C GLU A 34 21.28 16.98 -1.26
N ARG A 35 21.43 16.12 -2.27
CA ARG A 35 21.42 14.67 -2.11
C ARG A 35 22.61 14.17 -1.31
N SER A 36 23.81 14.71 -1.55
CA SER A 36 25.00 14.34 -0.77
C SER A 36 24.92 14.84 0.68
N GLN A 37 24.37 16.03 0.93
CA GLN A 37 24.11 16.53 2.28
C GLN A 37 23.05 15.69 3.02
N LYS A 38 21.95 15.32 2.36
CA LYS A 38 20.94 14.41 2.92
C LYS A 38 21.53 13.04 3.23
N LEU A 39 22.37 12.50 2.35
CA LEU A 39 23.07 11.23 2.59
C LEU A 39 24.06 11.31 3.75
N LEU A 40 24.78 12.43 3.91
CA LEU A 40 25.71 12.63 5.01
C LEU A 40 24.97 12.76 6.35
N ALA A 41 23.88 13.53 6.38
CA ALA A 41 23.02 13.69 7.55
C ALA A 41 22.34 12.38 7.92
N LEU A 42 21.90 11.60 6.93
CA LEU A 42 21.36 10.26 7.14
C LEU A 42 22.42 9.31 7.69
N LYS A 43 23.65 9.32 7.16
CA LYS A 43 24.77 8.51 7.67
C LYS A 43 25.12 8.87 9.12
N GLN A 44 25.21 10.17 9.44
CA GLN A 44 25.44 10.64 10.81
C GLN A 44 24.30 10.26 11.76
N GLY A 45 23.05 10.37 11.30
CA GLY A 45 21.88 9.95 12.07
C GLY A 45 21.83 8.44 12.30
N LEU A 46 22.25 7.63 11.32
CA LEU A 46 22.31 6.17 11.39
C LEU A 46 23.45 5.66 12.29
N GLU A 47 24.62 6.30 12.23
CA GLU A 47 25.73 6.05 13.14
C GLU A 47 25.35 6.35 14.60
N GLY A 48 24.48 7.35 14.84
CA GLY A 48 23.92 7.65 16.16
C GLY A 48 22.78 6.72 16.61
N ALA A 49 21.98 6.18 15.68
CA ALA A 49 20.76 5.42 15.98
C ALA A 49 20.93 3.89 16.03
N LYS A 50 22.15 3.35 15.86
CA LYS A 50 22.42 1.89 15.73
C LYS A 50 21.51 1.19 14.70
N THR A 51 20.99 1.93 13.73
CA THR A 51 20.07 1.41 12.70
C THR A 51 20.79 1.48 11.37
N SER A 52 20.75 0.42 10.55
CA SER A 52 21.49 0.41 9.28
C SER A 52 20.64 0.95 8.13
N LEU A 53 21.29 1.47 7.08
CA LEU A 53 20.61 1.90 5.85
C LEU A 53 19.78 0.77 5.23
N GLY A 54 20.23 -0.48 5.36
CA GLY A 54 19.50 -1.66 4.89
C GLY A 54 18.23 -1.96 5.69
N ASP A 55 18.16 -1.56 6.97
CA ASP A 55 16.95 -1.69 7.79
C ASP A 55 15.89 -0.66 7.40
N LEU A 56 16.31 0.57 7.10
CA LEU A 56 15.44 1.62 6.57
C LEU A 56 14.91 1.26 5.18
N GLN A 57 15.74 0.70 4.31
CA GLN A 57 15.33 0.33 2.96
C GLN A 57 14.37 -0.85 2.95
N ARG A 58 14.52 -1.81 3.87
CA ARG A 58 13.53 -2.87 4.11
C ARG A 58 12.21 -2.31 4.66
N PHE A 59 12.29 -1.35 5.58
CA PHE A 59 11.10 -0.67 6.10
C PHE A 59 10.36 0.14 5.03
N GLU A 60 11.09 0.88 4.19
CA GLU A 60 10.54 1.63 3.04
C GLU A 60 9.89 0.68 2.04
N ASN A 61 10.56 -0.40 1.64
CA ASN A 61 9.99 -1.41 0.75
C ASN A 61 8.72 -2.03 1.34
N GLY A 62 8.71 -2.33 2.64
CA GLY A 62 7.52 -2.82 3.34
C GLY A 62 6.37 -1.80 3.36
N LEU A 63 6.65 -0.51 3.55
CA LEU A 63 5.64 0.56 3.48
C LEU A 63 5.09 0.73 2.06
N VAL A 64 5.95 0.62 1.04
CA VAL A 64 5.54 0.63 -0.37
C VAL A 64 4.66 -0.58 -0.69
N GLY A 65 5.03 -1.77 -0.19
CA GLY A 65 4.21 -2.99 -0.28
C GLY A 65 2.83 -2.81 0.35
N LYS A 66 2.74 -2.25 1.57
CA LYS A 66 1.46 -1.92 2.22
C LYS A 66 0.61 -0.96 1.40
N ALA A 67 1.23 0.08 0.84
CA ALA A 67 0.54 1.04 0.00
C ALA A 67 0.02 0.38 -1.28
N GLN A 68 0.79 -0.52 -1.88
CA GLN A 68 0.40 -1.22 -3.10
C GLN A 68 -0.74 -2.21 -2.88
N VAL A 69 -0.71 -2.98 -1.78
CA VAL A 69 -1.84 -3.84 -1.40
C VAL A 69 -3.09 -3.01 -1.06
N ALA A 70 -2.92 -1.87 -0.40
CA ALA A 70 -4.04 -0.97 -0.11
C ALA A 70 -4.66 -0.39 -1.40
N VAL A 71 -3.84 -0.05 -2.40
CA VAL A 71 -4.31 0.39 -3.73
C VAL A 71 -5.02 -0.73 -4.47
N GLU A 72 -4.46 -1.95 -4.50
CA GLU A 72 -5.10 -3.11 -5.14
C GLU A 72 -6.45 -3.44 -4.47
N MET A 73 -6.51 -3.38 -3.13
CA MET A 73 -7.77 -3.52 -2.40
C MET A 73 -8.76 -2.41 -2.76
N ALA A 74 -8.30 -1.16 -2.84
CA ALA A 74 -9.14 -0.02 -3.20
C ALA A 74 -9.69 -0.13 -4.62
N ASP A 75 -8.86 -0.49 -5.61
CA ASP A 75 -9.26 -0.73 -7.00
C ASP A 75 -10.28 -1.87 -7.08
N GLY A 76 -10.03 -2.95 -6.33
CA GLY A 76 -10.95 -4.07 -6.23
C GLY A 76 -12.30 -3.70 -5.61
N TYR A 77 -12.34 -2.75 -4.66
CA TYR A 77 -13.60 -2.22 -4.11
C TYR A 77 -14.28 -1.23 -5.05
N LEU A 78 -13.53 -0.41 -5.78
CA LEU A 78 -14.06 0.55 -6.75
C LEU A 78 -14.75 -0.17 -7.92
N ALA A 79 -14.11 -1.18 -8.52
CA ALA A 79 -14.71 -1.98 -9.58
C ALA A 79 -16.02 -2.66 -9.13
N ARG A 80 -16.09 -3.11 -7.87
CA ARG A 80 -17.32 -3.68 -7.29
C ARG A 80 -18.38 -2.61 -7.04
N ALA A 81 -17.99 -1.41 -6.63
CA ALA A 81 -18.92 -0.30 -6.47
C ALA A 81 -19.53 0.12 -7.81
N GLU A 82 -18.74 0.09 -8.89
CA GLU A 82 -19.22 0.28 -10.27
C GLU A 82 -20.22 -0.79 -10.68
N GLU A 83 -19.94 -2.08 -10.41
CA GLU A 83 -20.88 -3.18 -10.67
C GLU A 83 -22.21 -3.01 -9.93
N VAL A 84 -22.17 -2.53 -8.68
CA VAL A 84 -23.37 -2.23 -7.88
C VAL A 84 -24.17 -1.06 -8.47
N VAL A 85 -23.50 -0.08 -9.07
CA VAL A 85 -24.14 1.04 -9.77
C VAL A 85 -24.77 0.58 -11.09
N GLU A 86 -24.10 -0.28 -11.85
CA GLU A 86 -24.58 -0.79 -13.15
C GLU A 86 -25.76 -1.77 -13.01
N ARG A 87 -25.69 -2.72 -12.07
CA ARG A 87 -26.76 -3.70 -11.83
C ARG A 87 -27.87 -3.19 -10.91
N GLY A 88 -27.60 -2.12 -10.17
CA GLY A 88 -28.51 -1.61 -9.14
C GLY A 88 -28.38 -2.37 -7.83
N ALA A 89 -28.29 -1.62 -6.73
CA ALA A 89 -28.00 -2.17 -5.40
C ALA A 89 -29.00 -3.23 -4.92
N VAL A 90 -30.28 -3.13 -5.27
CA VAL A 90 -31.31 -4.07 -4.80
C VAL A 90 -31.13 -5.45 -5.43
N ASP A 91 -30.77 -5.52 -6.71
CA ASP A 91 -30.58 -6.78 -7.45
C ASP A 91 -29.33 -7.51 -6.97
N VAL A 92 -28.21 -6.80 -6.82
CA VAL A 92 -26.94 -7.37 -6.33
C VAL A 92 -27.06 -7.90 -4.90
N LEU A 93 -27.87 -7.25 -4.07
CA LEU A 93 -28.11 -7.63 -2.68
C LEU A 93 -29.08 -8.82 -2.52
N GLN A 94 -29.87 -9.13 -3.55
CA GLN A 94 -30.74 -10.30 -3.61
C GLN A 94 -30.12 -11.48 -4.36
N ASP A 95 -29.00 -11.26 -5.05
CA ASP A 95 -28.27 -12.27 -5.79
C ASP A 95 -27.41 -13.16 -4.87
N ASP A 96 -27.79 -14.44 -4.80
CA ASP A 96 -27.05 -15.47 -4.08
C ASP A 96 -25.65 -15.70 -4.68
N GLU A 97 -25.47 -15.44 -5.99
CA GLU A 97 -24.18 -15.59 -6.66
C GLU A 97 -23.16 -14.59 -6.12
N PHE A 98 -23.57 -13.33 -5.91
CA PHE A 98 -22.68 -12.30 -5.37
C PHE A 98 -22.22 -12.63 -3.94
N THR A 99 -23.14 -13.19 -3.13
CA THR A 99 -22.80 -13.70 -1.79
C THR A 99 -21.88 -14.92 -1.85
N ALA A 100 -22.07 -15.82 -2.81
CA ALA A 100 -21.21 -16.99 -3.01
C ALA A 100 -19.78 -16.57 -3.41
N GLN A 101 -19.64 -15.62 -4.33
CA GLN A 101 -18.33 -15.10 -4.73
C GLN A 101 -17.59 -14.42 -3.58
N ALA A 102 -18.30 -13.68 -2.71
CA ALA A 102 -17.68 -13.08 -1.52
C ALA A 102 -17.16 -14.15 -0.54
N ARG A 103 -17.87 -15.29 -0.40
CA ARG A 103 -17.41 -16.42 0.41
C ARG A 103 -16.20 -17.12 -0.19
N GLU A 104 -16.16 -17.31 -1.51
CA GLU A 104 -15.02 -17.91 -2.19
C GLU A 104 -13.76 -17.06 -2.01
N ARG A 105 -13.87 -15.74 -2.16
CA ARG A 105 -12.77 -14.81 -1.90
C ARG A 105 -12.28 -14.87 -0.46
N LEU A 106 -13.19 -14.94 0.51
CA LEU A 106 -12.81 -15.15 1.91
C LEU A 106 -12.03 -16.46 2.10
N LEU A 107 -12.47 -17.57 1.49
CA LEU A 107 -11.76 -18.85 1.57
C LEU A 107 -10.35 -18.75 0.99
N PHE A 108 -10.19 -18.04 -0.13
CA PHE A 108 -8.89 -17.77 -0.72
C PHE A 108 -8.00 -16.93 0.22
N ALA A 109 -8.54 -15.86 0.81
CA ALA A 109 -7.84 -15.02 1.78
C ALA A 109 -7.41 -15.83 3.02
N ASP A 110 -8.28 -16.67 3.58
CA ASP A 110 -7.97 -17.56 4.71
C ASP A 110 -6.88 -18.60 4.34
N ALA A 111 -6.88 -19.11 3.12
CA ALA A 111 -5.81 -19.98 2.63
C ALA A 111 -4.47 -19.22 2.51
N LYS A 112 -4.48 -17.98 1.99
CA LYS A 112 -3.29 -17.12 1.92
C LYS A 112 -2.77 -16.81 3.32
N LEU A 113 -3.65 -16.40 4.25
CA LEU A 113 -3.30 -16.12 5.63
C LEU A 113 -2.58 -17.29 6.30
N ARG A 114 -3.13 -18.51 6.18
CA ARG A 114 -2.50 -19.72 6.74
C ARG A 114 -1.07 -19.93 6.23
N ARG A 115 -0.81 -19.68 4.94
CA ARG A 115 0.54 -19.79 4.36
C ARG A 115 1.50 -18.75 4.95
N VAL A 116 1.07 -17.49 5.03
CA VAL A 116 1.89 -16.39 5.56
C VAL A 116 2.19 -16.61 7.06
N VAL A 117 1.19 -17.00 7.84
CA VAL A 117 1.32 -17.35 9.26
C VAL A 117 2.32 -18.49 9.46
N ALA A 118 2.20 -19.58 8.69
CA ALA A 118 3.14 -20.70 8.78
C ALA A 118 4.58 -20.29 8.45
N ARG A 119 4.76 -19.46 7.42
CA ARG A 119 6.07 -18.91 7.03
C ARG A 119 6.66 -18.03 8.13
N LEU A 120 5.89 -17.10 8.68
CA LEU A 120 6.35 -16.23 9.76
C LEU A 120 6.75 -17.03 11.00
N ARG A 121 5.91 -17.99 11.41
CA ARG A 121 6.24 -18.89 12.54
C ARG A 121 7.56 -19.63 12.36
N SER A 122 7.89 -20.06 11.13
CA SER A 122 9.14 -20.77 10.85
C SER A 122 10.41 -19.92 11.02
N GLN A 123 10.28 -18.59 11.08
CA GLN A 123 11.39 -17.64 11.20
C GLN A 123 11.55 -17.11 12.63
N LEU A 124 10.60 -17.40 13.52
CA LEU A 124 10.61 -16.93 14.90
C LEU A 124 11.23 -17.99 15.83
N ASP A 125 11.89 -17.53 16.89
CA ASP A 125 12.32 -18.38 18.01
C ASP A 125 11.13 -18.78 18.90
N ALA A 126 11.38 -19.61 19.93
CA ALA A 126 10.29 -20.17 20.75
C ALA A 126 9.46 -19.08 21.46
N ASP A 127 10.12 -18.06 22.00
CA ASP A 127 9.45 -16.95 22.69
C ASP A 127 8.68 -16.06 21.69
N GLY A 128 9.28 -15.76 20.54
CA GLY A 128 8.64 -15.04 19.44
C GLY A 128 7.42 -15.78 18.89
N GLN A 129 7.50 -17.09 18.72
CA GLN A 129 6.38 -17.94 18.29
C GLN A 129 5.21 -17.88 19.29
N ALA A 130 5.49 -18.00 20.59
CA ALA A 130 4.46 -17.95 21.62
C ALA A 130 3.75 -16.58 21.68
N SER A 131 4.53 -15.50 21.56
CA SER A 131 4.00 -14.13 21.51
C SER A 131 3.15 -13.90 20.26
N PHE A 132 3.64 -14.36 19.10
CA PHE A 132 2.94 -14.26 17.82
C PHE A 132 1.64 -15.08 17.82
N ASP A 133 1.66 -16.34 18.26
CA ASP A 133 0.49 -17.20 18.30
C ASP A 133 -0.62 -16.59 19.18
N ARG A 134 -0.26 -15.99 20.32
CA ARG A 134 -1.22 -15.28 21.17
C ARG A 134 -1.82 -14.07 20.47
N THR A 135 -0.98 -13.26 19.83
CA THR A 135 -1.42 -12.08 19.07
C THR A 135 -2.34 -12.49 17.94
N HIS A 136 -1.97 -13.52 17.18
CA HIS A 136 -2.75 -14.00 16.04
C HIS A 136 -4.11 -14.57 16.47
N MET A 137 -4.16 -15.33 17.56
CA MET A 137 -5.43 -15.81 18.12
C MET A 137 -6.35 -14.67 18.56
N LEU A 138 -5.81 -13.66 19.25
CA LEU A 138 -6.59 -12.49 19.66
C LEU A 138 -7.10 -11.71 18.45
N TRP A 139 -6.27 -11.58 17.41
CA TRP A 139 -6.66 -10.94 16.17
C TRP A 139 -7.77 -11.70 15.44
N LEU A 140 -7.71 -13.03 15.33
CA LEU A 140 -8.80 -13.84 14.75
C LEU A 140 -10.11 -13.62 15.53
N ALA A 141 -10.02 -13.61 16.86
CA ALA A 141 -11.15 -13.41 17.73
C ALA A 141 -11.73 -11.97 17.62
N PHE A 142 -10.90 -10.97 17.35
CA PHE A 142 -11.31 -9.61 17.01
C PHE A 142 -12.00 -9.58 15.65
N ARG A 143 -11.37 -10.16 14.61
CA ARG A 143 -11.87 -10.20 13.23
C ARG A 143 -13.30 -10.71 13.17
N ASP A 144 -13.54 -11.87 13.79
CA ASP A 144 -14.83 -12.53 13.73
C ASP A 144 -15.91 -11.72 14.47
N ARG A 145 -15.58 -11.14 15.63
CA ARG A 145 -16.51 -10.28 16.39
C ARG A 145 -16.78 -8.96 15.69
N HIS A 146 -15.76 -8.35 15.09
CA HIS A 146 -15.90 -7.10 14.36
C HIS A 146 -16.78 -7.29 13.11
N ALA A 147 -16.54 -8.33 12.32
CA ALA A 147 -17.37 -8.64 11.15
C ALA A 147 -18.83 -8.92 11.54
N LEU A 148 -19.04 -9.63 12.66
CA LEU A 148 -20.40 -9.83 13.20
C LEU A 148 -21.04 -8.51 13.63
N PHE A 149 -20.28 -7.63 14.29
CA PHE A 149 -20.73 -6.30 14.74
C PHE A 149 -21.11 -5.37 13.57
N ILE A 150 -20.36 -5.40 12.48
CA ILE A 150 -20.72 -4.64 11.28
C ILE A 150 -21.97 -5.23 10.63
N ALA A 151 -21.99 -6.55 10.41
CA ALA A 151 -23.09 -7.22 9.73
C ALA A 151 -24.44 -7.15 10.48
N GLN A 152 -24.44 -7.14 11.82
CA GLN A 152 -25.67 -7.02 12.61
C GLN A 152 -26.37 -5.66 12.46
N SER A 153 -25.68 -4.63 11.96
CA SER A 153 -26.26 -3.30 11.72
C SER A 153 -27.19 -3.28 10.51
N TYR A 154 -27.23 -4.38 9.73
CA TYR A 154 -28.04 -4.55 8.54
C TYR A 154 -29.20 -5.53 8.80
N ALA A 155 -30.31 -5.32 8.10
CA ALA A 155 -31.50 -6.14 8.23
C ALA A 155 -31.19 -7.64 8.02
N ARG A 156 -31.91 -8.53 8.73
CA ARG A 156 -31.76 -9.98 8.57
C ARG A 156 -32.00 -10.37 7.10
N GLY A 157 -31.10 -11.14 6.50
CA GLY A 157 -31.21 -11.57 5.10
C GLY A 157 -29.85 -11.80 4.41
N PRO A 158 -29.84 -12.02 3.08
CA PRO A 158 -28.63 -12.31 2.29
C PRO A 158 -27.58 -11.19 2.39
N ILE A 159 -28.01 -9.94 2.52
CA ILE A 159 -27.17 -8.75 2.75
C ILE A 159 -26.24 -8.93 3.95
N ARG A 160 -26.76 -9.49 5.04
CA ARG A 160 -25.96 -9.70 6.26
C ARG A 160 -24.80 -10.66 6.02
N ALA A 161 -25.05 -11.75 5.28
CA ALA A 161 -24.03 -12.74 4.97
C ALA A 161 -22.97 -12.19 4.02
N LEU A 162 -23.39 -11.41 3.02
CA LEU A 162 -22.49 -10.71 2.11
C LEU A 162 -21.58 -9.74 2.86
N ILE A 163 -22.15 -8.84 3.67
CA ILE A 163 -21.38 -7.84 4.42
C ILE A 163 -20.42 -8.52 5.39
N GLN A 164 -20.86 -9.59 6.06
CA GLN A 164 -19.97 -10.36 6.92
C GLN A 164 -18.80 -10.96 6.14
N ALA A 165 -19.05 -11.61 4.99
CA ALA A 165 -18.01 -12.23 4.17
C ALA A 165 -16.99 -11.19 3.64
N VAL A 166 -17.48 -10.07 3.10
CA VAL A 166 -16.62 -8.99 2.61
C VAL A 166 -15.81 -8.34 3.74
N THR A 167 -16.40 -8.16 4.92
CA THR A 167 -15.67 -7.61 6.09
C THR A 167 -14.57 -8.56 6.55
N LEU A 168 -14.86 -9.87 6.61
CA LEU A 168 -13.87 -10.89 6.95
C LEU A 168 -12.72 -10.94 5.92
N GLU A 169 -13.05 -10.87 4.63
CA GLU A 169 -12.06 -10.81 3.53
C GLU A 169 -11.14 -9.59 3.72
N SER A 170 -11.72 -8.40 3.89
CA SER A 170 -11.00 -7.13 4.04
C SER A 170 -9.99 -7.15 5.18
N LEU A 171 -10.46 -7.54 6.37
CA LEU A 171 -9.61 -7.62 7.57
C LEU A 171 -8.50 -8.65 7.37
N THR A 172 -8.82 -9.79 6.75
CA THR A 172 -7.84 -10.85 6.48
C THR A 172 -6.75 -10.37 5.53
N MET A 173 -7.10 -9.66 4.46
CA MET A 173 -6.13 -9.09 3.52
C MET A 173 -5.26 -8.01 4.17
N ALA A 174 -5.84 -7.13 4.99
CA ALA A 174 -5.08 -6.12 5.73
C ALA A 174 -4.07 -6.75 6.71
N TRP A 175 -4.47 -7.82 7.41
CA TRP A 175 -3.57 -8.54 8.30
C TRP A 175 -2.49 -9.31 7.54
N ILE A 176 -2.82 -9.92 6.41
CA ILE A 176 -1.82 -10.52 5.52
C ILE A 176 -0.76 -9.50 5.12
N ALA A 177 -1.17 -8.29 4.68
CA ALA A 177 -0.24 -7.23 4.32
C ALA A 177 0.68 -6.82 5.49
N GLU A 178 0.13 -6.74 6.70
CA GLU A 178 0.90 -6.48 7.91
C GLU A 178 1.96 -7.57 8.16
N LEU A 179 1.59 -8.84 8.04
CA LEU A 179 2.50 -9.96 8.22
C LEU A 179 3.56 -10.07 7.11
N GLU A 180 3.18 -9.81 5.86
CA GLU A 180 4.10 -9.80 4.71
C GLU A 180 5.18 -8.72 4.88
N THR A 181 4.83 -7.54 5.39
CA THR A 181 5.83 -6.52 5.73
C THR A 181 6.80 -6.96 6.83
N GLN A 182 6.33 -7.71 7.84
CA GLN A 182 7.22 -8.25 8.87
C GLN A 182 8.19 -9.31 8.31
N LEU A 183 7.81 -9.97 7.21
CA LEU A 183 8.67 -10.87 6.45
C LEU A 183 9.64 -10.14 5.50
N GLY A 184 9.46 -8.83 5.30
CA GLY A 184 10.24 -8.02 4.36
C GLY A 184 9.82 -8.19 2.89
N GLU A 185 8.58 -8.62 2.65
CA GLU A 185 7.95 -8.68 1.32
C GLU A 185 7.02 -7.47 1.06
#